data_AF-A0A4Y2G9B9-F1
#
_entry.id   AF-A0A4Y2G9B9-F1
#
_cell.length_a   1.000
_cell.length_b   1.000
_cell.length_c   1.000
_cell.angle_alpha   90.00
_cell.angle_beta   90.00
_cell.angle_gamma   90.00
#
_symmetry.space_group_name_H-M   'P 1'
#
loop_
_entity.id
_entity.type
_entity.pdbx_description
1 polymer ?
#
loop_
_entity_poly.entity_id
_entity_poly.type
_entity_poly.pdbx_seq_one_letter_code
_entity_poly.pdbx_strand_id
1 'polypeptide(L)' 'MFTETGPTLKTACAKPVAASGRCVLKVNLNGTVKPFEFLAFPQCSHQMILAWDFFRATDAVIDCGKEELQLA' A
#
# COMPACT_ATOMS: atom_id res chain seq x y z
N MET A 1 -2.11 -14.73 -9.95
CA MET A 1 -3.57 -14.54 -10.09
C MET A 1 -4.06 -13.78 -8.87
N PHE A 2 -4.97 -12.83 -9.03
CA PHE A 2 -5.64 -12.16 -7.91
C PHE A 2 -6.67 -13.10 -7.29
N THR A 3 -6.86 -13.02 -5.98
CA THR A 3 -7.72 -13.95 -5.23
C THR A 3 -9.20 -13.59 -5.31
N GLU A 4 -9.53 -12.30 -5.46
CA GLU A 4 -10.90 -11.77 -5.53
C GLU A 4 -10.95 -10.44 -6.30
N THR A 5 -12.13 -10.08 -6.82
CA THR A 5 -12.38 -8.73 -7.36
C THR A 5 -12.25 -7.70 -6.24
N GLY A 6 -11.40 -6.69 -6.45
CA GLY A 6 -11.11 -5.70 -5.41
C GLY A 6 -12.17 -4.59 -5.32
N PRO A 7 -12.12 -3.75 -4.27
CA PRO A 7 -13.06 -2.67 -4.09
C PRO A 7 -12.89 -1.57 -5.16
N THR A 8 -13.90 -0.71 -5.27
CA THR A 8 -13.80 0.55 -6.01
C THR A 8 -13.43 1.69 -5.06
N LEU A 9 -12.34 2.39 -5.33
CA LEU A 9 -11.88 3.52 -4.55
C LEU A 9 -12.32 4.85 -5.16
N LYS A 10 -12.59 5.84 -4.30
CA LYS A 10 -12.75 7.23 -4.72
C LYS A 10 -11.38 7.89 -4.77
N THR A 11 -11.08 8.55 -5.89
CA THR A 11 -9.82 9.30 -6.06
C THR A 11 -10.03 10.79 -5.82
N ALA A 12 -8.93 11.54 -5.69
CA ALA A 12 -8.95 12.99 -5.52
C ALA A 12 -9.64 13.72 -6.69
N CYS A 13 -9.61 13.16 -7.91
CA CYS A 13 -10.30 13.74 -9.07
C CYS A 13 -11.78 13.30 -9.18
N ALA A 14 -12.34 12.74 -8.09
CA ALA A 14 -13.69 12.19 -8.01
C ALA A 14 -14.00 11.04 -9.00
N LYS A 15 -12.99 10.54 -9.72
CA LYS A 15 -13.15 9.38 -10.61
C LYS A 15 -13.03 8.09 -9.78
N PRO A 16 -14.02 7.17 -9.86
CA PRO A 16 -13.89 5.88 -9.23
C PRO A 16 -12.84 5.02 -9.96
N VAL A 17 -12.05 4.27 -9.21
CA VAL A 17 -11.10 3.29 -9.78
C VAL A 17 -11.33 1.94 -9.12
N ALA A 18 -11.63 0.93 -9.93
CA ALA A 18 -11.78 -0.45 -9.48
C ALA A 18 -10.41 -1.14 -9.42
N ALA A 19 -10.13 -1.81 -8.31
CA ALA A 19 -8.96 -2.67 -8.22
C ALA A 19 -9.17 -3.92 -9.08
N SER A 20 -8.14 -4.34 -9.81
CA SER A 20 -8.13 -5.62 -10.52
C SER A 20 -8.19 -6.81 -9.58
N GLY A 21 -7.75 -6.62 -8.34
CA GLY A 21 -7.94 -7.58 -7.26
C GLY A 21 -6.95 -7.37 -6.11
N ARG A 22 -6.94 -8.33 -5.19
CA ARG A 22 -6.02 -8.39 -4.05
C ARG A 22 -4.84 -9.31 -4.32
N CYS A 23 -3.68 -8.94 -3.81
CA CYS A 23 -2.51 -9.81 -3.75
C CYS A 23 -1.76 -9.63 -2.41
N VAL A 24 -1.01 -10.65 -2.01
CA VAL A 24 -0.12 -10.57 -0.85
C VAL A 24 1.32 -10.50 -1.33
N LEU A 25 2.04 -9.45 -0.95
CA LEU A 25 3.45 -9.27 -1.25
C LEU A 25 4.29 -9.47 0.02
N LYS A 26 5.43 -10.15 -0.11
CA LYS A 26 6.45 -10.21 0.93
C LYS A 26 7.34 -8.98 0.79
N VAL A 27 7.24 -8.06 1.74
CA VAL A 27 7.98 -6.80 1.74
C VAL A 27 9.15 -6.92 2.71
N ASN A 28 10.35 -6.59 2.24
CA ASN A 28 11.53 -6.49 3.09
C ASN A 28 11.61 -5.05 3.65
N LEU A 29 11.51 -4.96 4.98
CA LEU A 29 11.59 -3.73 5.75
C LEU A 29 12.87 -3.78 6.58
N ASN A 30 13.93 -3.11 6.12
CA ASN A 30 15.22 -3.04 6.80
C ASN A 30 15.78 -4.41 7.24
N GLY A 31 15.64 -5.43 6.39
CA GLY A 31 16.09 -6.80 6.65
C GLY A 31 15.00 -7.72 7.20
N THR A 32 13.87 -7.19 7.65
CA THR A 32 12.73 -7.98 8.15
C THR A 32 11.70 -8.17 7.06
N VAL A 33 11.44 -9.43 6.66
CA VAL A 33 10.43 -9.74 5.64
C VAL A 33 9.06 -9.96 6.29
N LYS A 34 8.05 -9.18 5.90
CA LYS A 34 6.66 -9.32 6.36
C LYS A 34 5.68 -9.38 5.18
N PRO A 35 4.60 -10.17 5.28
CA PRO A 35 3.54 -10.18 4.26
C PRO A 35 2.61 -8.98 4.46
N PHE A 36 2.22 -8.33 3.36
CA PHE A 36 1.19 -7.29 3.33
C PHE A 36 0.22 -7.52 2.18
N GLU A 37 -1.06 -7.24 2.41
CA GLU A 37 -2.08 -7.23 1.36
C GLU A 37 -1.99 -5.92 0.57
N PHE A 38 -2.13 -6.02 -0.75
CA PHE A 38 -2.17 -4.90 -1.68
C PHE A 38 -3.36 -5.02 -2.62
N LEU A 39 -3.88 -3.86 -3.02
CA LEU A 39 -4.80 -3.73 -4.13
C LEU A 39 -4.03 -3.43 -5.41
N ALA A 40 -4.28 -4.22 -6.45
CA ALA A 40 -3.67 -4.00 -7.75
C ALA A 40 -4.51 -3.07 -8.61
N PHE A 41 -3.91 -1.96 -9.02
CA PHE A 41 -4.52 -0.97 -9.91
C PHE A 41 -3.70 -0.87 -11.21
N PRO A 42 -4.22 -1.34 -12.36
CA PRO A 42 -3.49 -1.29 -13.62
C PRO A 42 -3.30 0.14 -14.14
N GLN A 43 -4.13 1.08 -13.67
CA GLN A 43 -4.08 2.50 -14.02
C GLN A 43 -3.73 3.35 -12.79
N CYS A 44 -2.55 3.14 -12.24
CA CYS A 44 -1.97 3.97 -11.19
C CYS A 44 -0.63 4.56 -11.67
N SER A 45 -0.41 5.85 -11.46
CA SER A 45 0.86 6.51 -11.81
C SER A 45 2.01 6.15 -10.87
N HIS A 46 1.70 5.49 -9.74
CA HIS A 46 2.67 5.06 -8.75
C HIS A 46 2.79 3.53 -8.78
N GLN A 47 4.01 3.03 -8.65
CA GLN A 47 4.25 1.58 -8.61
C GLN A 47 3.69 0.93 -7.34
N MET A 48 3.75 1.65 -6.23
CA MET A 48 3.28 1.19 -4.92
C MET A 48 2.84 2.39 -4.08
N ILE A 49 1.79 2.19 -3.29
CA ILE A 49 1.32 3.15 -2.30
C ILE A 49 1.24 2.40 -0.98
N LEU A 50 1.98 2.87 0.02
CA LEU A 50 1.86 2.39 1.39
C LEU A 50 0.78 3.23 2.09
N ALA A 51 -0.32 2.59 2.45
CA ALA A 51 -1.48 3.27 3.03
C ALA A 51 -1.51 3.13 4.56
N TRP A 52 -2.53 3.70 5.19
CA TRP A 52 -2.67 3.76 6.64
C TRP A 52 -2.62 2.41 7.35
N ASP A 53 -3.09 1.35 6.70
CA ASP A 53 -2.98 -0.03 7.17
C ASP A 53 -1.52 -0.49 7.33
N PHE A 54 -0.64 -0.17 6.38
CA PHE A 54 0.80 -0.43 6.50
C PHE A 54 1.39 0.31 7.70
N PHE A 55 1.12 1.61 7.85
CA PHE A 55 1.65 2.40 8.97
C PHE A 55 1.20 1.84 10.32
N ARG A 56 -0.08 1.46 10.46
CA ARG A 56 -0.58 0.80 11.68
C ARG A 56 0.03 -0.58 11.94
N ALA A 57 0.35 -1.34 10.90
CA ALA A 57 0.92 -2.68 11.05
C ALA A 57 2.44 -2.68 11.37
N THR A 58 3.09 -1.53 11.23
CA THR A 58 4.54 -1.37 11.36
C THR A 58 4.94 -0.35 12.43
N ASP A 59 3.96 0.25 13.09
CA ASP A 59 4.14 1.37 14.02
C ASP A 59 5.05 2.47 13.44
N ALA A 60 4.90 2.70 12.14
CA ALA A 60 5.80 3.56 11.39
C ALA A 60 5.55 5.04 11.66
N VAL A 61 6.63 5.81 11.80
CA VAL A 61 6.63 7.25 12.05
C VAL A 61 7.15 7.96 10.80
N ILE A 62 6.35 8.89 10.28
CA ILE A 62 6.79 9.80 9.21
C ILE A 62 7.48 10.99 9.89
N ASP A 63 8.81 10.99 9.88
CA ASP A 63 9.61 12.07 10.45
C ASP A 63 9.88 13.13 9.37
N CYS A 64 8.98 14.12 9.30
CA CYS A 64 9.12 15.23 8.35
C CYS A 64 10.34 16.13 8.62
N GLY A 65 10.91 16.10 9.83
CA GLY A 65 12.10 16.88 10.16
C GLY A 65 13.38 16.28 9.60
N LYS A 66 13.39 14.95 9.40
CA LYS A 66 14.50 14.20 8.81
C LYS A 66 14.24 13.73 7.37
N GLU A 67 13.03 13.94 6.86
CA GLU A 67 12.59 13.42 5.56
C GLU A 67 12.67 11.89 5.47
N GLU A 68 12.38 11.20 6.59
CA GLU A 68 12.56 9.75 6.73
C GLU A 68 11.29 9.04 7.22
N LEU A 69 11.18 7.77 6.84
CA LEU A 69 10.23 6.83 7.43
C LEU A 69 10.94 5.96 8.45
N GLN A 70 10.56 6.10 9.72
CA GLN A 70 11.06 5.26 10.80
C GLN A 70 10.10 4.10 11.03
N LEU A 71 10.63 2.89 11.15
CA LEU A 71 9.88 1.67 11.46
C LEU A 71 10.29 1.23 12.87
N ALA A 72 9.35 0.70 13.65
CA ALA A 72 9.63 0.13 14.98
C ALA A 72 10.39 -1.21 14.90
#